data_AF-A0A0K8TKY5-F1
#
_entry.id   AF-A0A0K8TKY5-F1
#
_cell.length_a   1.000
_cell.length_b   1.000
_cell.length_c   1.000
_cell.angle_alpha   90.00
_cell.angle_beta   90.00
_cell.angle_gamma   90.00
#
_symmetry.space_group_name_H-M   'P 1'
#
loop_
_entity.id
_entity.type
_entity.pdbx_description
1 polymer ?
#
loop_
_entity_poly.entity_id
_entity_poly.type
_entity_poly.pdbx_seq_one_letter_code
_entity_poly.pdbx_strand_id
1 'polypeptide(L)'
;LFSTSDFRHPVVTPTFVFMSHILSRARVKNRKDIAIGLFISTIALECTMVSKRFLPAVLNFLLGTVFLSVPKKTIEIFKIVPPFMPSGPFSNLLVVEENLSQYETDEHLQSTDFVIESIDNDFKIRALNVSLKLANDVLRELQDNVGVCYLAEPYSKYLERIEFGNYPDFVQENHEKLEKSIEAAVTKPLSRLVPPEKKPKSLRLYDPLIKTEIHEKKRPKLSKKKEMQAILQHKIKRETKGAVREIRRDNAFLSKLKIKRKIQSDMER
;
A
#
# COMPACT_ATOMS: atom_id res chain seq x y z
N LEU A 1 -20.62 13.43 -9.60
CA LEU A 1 -19.86 14.29 -10.55
C LEU A 1 -18.44 13.78 -10.79
N PHE A 2 -17.70 13.41 -9.75
CA PHE A 2 -16.34 12.84 -9.88
C PHE A 2 -16.24 11.48 -9.17
N SER A 3 -15.32 10.61 -9.61
CA SER A 3 -15.05 9.32 -8.97
C SER A 3 -14.34 9.52 -7.63
N THR A 4 -14.87 8.94 -6.56
CA THR A 4 -14.27 8.97 -5.21
C THR A 4 -13.44 7.72 -4.88
N SER A 5 -13.49 6.69 -5.72
CA SER A 5 -12.78 5.41 -5.52
C SER A 5 -11.33 5.43 -6.03
N ASP A 6 -11.00 6.32 -6.97
CA ASP A 6 -9.69 6.39 -7.62
C ASP A 6 -8.56 6.65 -6.63
N PHE A 7 -7.43 5.95 -6.76
CA PHE A 7 -6.26 6.10 -5.89
C PHE A 7 -5.80 7.55 -5.74
N ARG A 8 -5.78 8.29 -6.85
CA ARG A 8 -5.49 9.72 -6.88
C ARG A 8 -6.34 10.39 -7.95
N HIS A 9 -7.09 11.42 -7.56
CA HIS A 9 -7.93 12.21 -8.45
C HIS A 9 -7.59 13.70 -8.28
N PRO A 10 -7.42 14.47 -9.37
CA PRO A 10 -6.93 15.85 -9.30
C PRO A 10 -7.84 16.79 -8.50
N VAL A 11 -9.14 16.48 -8.40
CA VAL A 11 -10.11 17.31 -7.65
C VAL A 11 -10.48 16.70 -6.30
N VAL A 12 -10.64 15.37 -6.24
CA VAL A 12 -11.21 14.71 -5.04
C VAL A 12 -10.15 14.55 -3.97
N THR A 13 -8.91 14.19 -4.35
CA THR A 13 -7.80 14.09 -3.39
C THR A 13 -7.50 15.40 -2.65
N PRO A 14 -7.35 16.57 -3.31
CA PRO A 14 -7.18 17.82 -2.58
C PRO A 14 -8.41 18.21 -1.75
N THR A 15 -9.62 17.85 -2.20
CA THR A 15 -10.85 18.08 -1.41
C THR A 15 -10.82 17.28 -0.10
N PHE A 16 -10.43 16.01 -0.12
CA PHE A 16 -10.24 15.22 1.11
C PHE A 16 -9.18 15.79 2.05
N VAL A 17 -8.06 16.28 1.49
CA VAL A 17 -7.01 16.92 2.29
C VAL A 17 -7.55 18.21 2.93
N PHE A 18 -8.31 19.00 2.19
CA PHE A 18 -8.93 20.22 2.69
C PHE A 18 -9.97 19.94 3.79
N MET A 19 -10.86 18.98 3.58
CA MET A 19 -11.81 18.53 4.61
C MET A 19 -11.10 18.04 5.88
N SER A 20 -10.04 17.23 5.72
CA SER A 20 -9.23 16.76 6.85
C SER A 20 -8.53 17.91 7.58
N HIS A 21 -8.08 18.93 6.86
CA HIS A 21 -7.46 20.12 7.43
C HIS A 21 -8.45 20.94 8.25
N ILE A 22 -9.67 21.15 7.74
CA ILE A 22 -10.75 21.81 8.49
C ILE A 22 -11.03 21.04 9.77
N LEU A 23 -11.29 19.73 9.69
CA LEU A 23 -11.65 18.92 10.86
C LEU A 23 -10.54 18.83 11.92
N SER A 24 -9.26 18.86 11.51
CA SER A 24 -8.12 18.74 12.44
C SER A 24 -7.64 20.07 13.02
N ARG A 25 -7.83 21.20 12.33
CA ARG A 25 -7.27 22.50 12.75
C ARG A 25 -8.31 23.52 13.18
N ALA A 26 -9.55 23.42 12.70
CA ALA A 26 -10.58 24.39 13.05
C ALA A 26 -10.94 24.25 14.54
N ARG A 27 -10.89 25.36 15.27
CA ARG A 27 -11.31 25.38 16.68
C ARG A 27 -12.82 25.46 16.74
N VAL A 28 -13.43 24.51 17.44
CA VAL A 28 -14.87 24.48 17.67
C VAL A 28 -15.20 25.42 18.83
N LYS A 29 -15.96 26.49 18.56
CA LYS A 29 -16.39 27.46 19.58
C LYS A 29 -17.90 27.62 19.63
N ASN A 30 -18.54 27.60 18.47
CA ASN A 30 -19.95 27.94 18.32
C ASN A 30 -20.75 26.77 17.72
N ARG A 31 -22.09 26.87 17.81
CA ARG A 31 -23.05 25.96 17.14
C ARG A 31 -22.69 25.70 15.67
N LYS A 32 -22.40 26.78 14.93
CA LYS A 32 -22.03 26.75 13.51
C LYS A 32 -20.83 25.85 13.23
N ASP A 33 -19.79 25.93 14.06
CA ASP A 33 -18.56 25.14 13.85
C ASP A 33 -18.84 23.64 14.01
N ILE A 34 -19.69 23.27 14.97
CA ILE A 34 -20.13 21.90 15.21
C ILE A 34 -20.95 21.40 14.02
N ALA A 35 -21.94 22.19 13.57
CA ALA A 35 -22.79 21.84 12.44
C ALA A 35 -21.97 21.66 11.15
N ILE A 36 -21.04 22.57 10.86
CA ILE A 36 -20.14 22.48 9.70
C ILE A 36 -19.24 21.25 9.81
N GLY A 37 -18.66 20.97 10.97
CA GLY A 37 -17.79 19.81 11.12
C GLY A 37 -18.54 18.48 11.02
N LEU A 38 -19.76 18.38 11.54
CA LEU A 38 -20.62 17.21 11.37
C LEU A 38 -21.03 17.04 9.91
N PHE A 39 -21.36 18.12 9.21
CA PHE A 39 -21.68 18.10 7.78
C PHE A 39 -20.47 17.72 6.90
N ILE A 40 -19.27 18.20 7.22
CA ILE A 40 -18.06 17.75 6.51
C ILE A 40 -17.79 16.27 6.79
N SER A 41 -18.07 15.79 8.01
CA SER A 41 -17.92 14.39 8.38
C SER A 41 -18.89 13.49 7.61
N THR A 42 -20.15 13.89 7.41
CA THR A 42 -21.12 13.13 6.60
C THR A 42 -20.65 13.03 5.14
N ILE A 43 -20.23 14.14 4.53
CA ILE A 43 -19.71 14.15 3.15
C ILE A 43 -18.46 13.26 3.04
N ALA A 44 -17.55 13.37 4.00
CA ALA A 44 -16.33 12.58 3.99
C ALA A 44 -16.64 11.07 4.04
N LEU A 45 -17.61 10.66 4.87
CA LEU A 45 -18.05 9.27 4.97
C LEU A 45 -18.71 8.77 3.69
N GLU A 46 -19.62 9.54 3.12
CA GLU A 46 -20.26 9.20 1.84
C GLU A 46 -19.20 9.00 0.73
N CYS A 47 -18.18 9.86 0.71
CA CYS A 47 -17.09 9.72 -0.24
C CYS A 47 -16.20 8.49 0.04
N THR A 48 -16.08 8.03 1.29
CA THR A 48 -15.28 6.85 1.64
C THR A 48 -15.99 5.52 1.52
N MET A 49 -17.32 5.48 1.49
CA MET A 49 -18.12 4.24 1.48
C MET A 49 -17.59 3.16 0.52
N VAL A 50 -17.27 3.54 -0.73
CA VAL A 50 -16.77 2.60 -1.75
C VAL A 50 -15.27 2.32 -1.60
N SER A 51 -14.49 3.34 -1.23
CA SER A 51 -13.03 3.24 -1.18
C SER A 51 -12.50 2.61 0.10
N LYS A 52 -13.32 2.51 1.15
CA LYS A 52 -12.98 2.05 2.51
C LYS A 52 -11.71 2.71 3.07
N ARG A 53 -11.46 3.97 2.70
CA ARG A 53 -10.29 4.72 3.16
C ARG A 53 -10.52 5.21 4.58
N PHE A 54 -9.49 5.04 5.40
CA PHE A 54 -9.52 5.56 6.76
C PHE A 54 -9.18 7.06 6.79
N LEU A 55 -10.11 7.89 7.28
CA LEU A 55 -9.86 9.30 7.59
C LEU A 55 -9.79 9.51 9.12
N PRO A 56 -8.59 9.68 9.70
CA PRO A 56 -8.43 9.86 11.14
C PRO A 56 -9.00 11.21 11.63
N ALA A 57 -9.04 12.23 10.76
CA ALA A 57 -9.55 13.55 11.13
C ALA A 57 -11.06 13.51 11.45
N VAL A 58 -11.84 12.72 10.71
CA VAL A 58 -13.28 12.52 10.97
C VAL A 58 -13.48 11.82 12.31
N LEU A 59 -12.74 10.74 12.56
CA LEU A 59 -12.83 10.01 13.81
C LEU A 59 -12.46 10.88 15.03
N ASN A 60 -11.40 11.67 14.93
CA ASN A 60 -11.01 12.59 16.01
C ASN A 60 -12.05 13.70 16.22
N PHE A 61 -12.66 14.20 15.15
CA PHE A 61 -13.69 15.21 15.24
C PHE A 61 -14.95 14.67 15.95
N LEU A 62 -15.43 13.50 15.53
CA LEU A 62 -16.59 12.83 16.15
C LEU A 62 -16.34 12.48 17.62
N LEU A 63 -15.14 11.98 17.93
CA LEU A 63 -14.73 11.73 19.31
C LEU A 63 -14.74 13.04 20.13
N GLY A 64 -14.27 14.13 19.53
CA GLY A 64 -14.31 15.45 20.13
C GLY A 64 -15.72 16.00 20.34
N THR A 65 -16.66 15.75 19.42
CA THR A 65 -18.06 16.15 19.61
C THR A 65 -18.73 15.35 20.71
N VAL A 66 -18.48 14.04 20.82
CA VAL A 66 -18.97 13.23 21.96
C VAL A 66 -18.36 13.73 23.26
N PHE A 67 -17.07 14.09 23.26
CA PHE A 67 -16.41 14.67 24.42
C PHE A 67 -17.01 16.02 24.88
N LEU A 68 -17.50 16.85 23.96
CA LEU A 68 -18.18 18.10 24.29
C LEU A 68 -19.51 17.89 25.04
N SER A 69 -20.10 16.70 24.94
CA SER A 69 -21.33 16.31 25.64
C SER A 69 -21.09 15.70 27.02
N VAL A 70 -19.83 15.42 27.39
CA VAL A 70 -19.49 14.84 28.70
C VAL A 70 -19.50 15.94 29.77
N PRO A 71 -20.26 15.79 30.87
CA PRO A 71 -20.21 16.71 31.99
C PRO A 71 -18.86 16.60 32.71
N LYS A 72 -18.09 17.70 32.75
CA LYS A 72 -16.74 17.69 33.32
C LYS A 72 -16.74 18.11 34.78
N LYS A 73 -16.14 17.28 35.62
CA LYS A 73 -15.78 17.61 37.01
C LYS A 73 -14.42 18.31 37.03
N THR A 74 -14.23 19.25 37.95
CA THR A 74 -13.07 20.17 38.01
C THR A 74 -11.69 19.51 38.17
N ILE A 75 -11.62 18.20 38.43
CA ILE A 75 -10.39 17.49 38.81
C ILE A 75 -9.92 16.52 37.72
N GLU A 76 -10.68 16.32 36.64
CA GLU A 76 -10.38 15.26 35.66
C GLU A 76 -9.46 15.70 34.52
N ILE A 77 -8.36 14.96 34.31
CA ILE A 77 -7.41 15.18 33.21
C ILE A 77 -7.82 14.32 32.01
N PHE A 78 -8.26 14.96 30.94
CA PHE A 78 -8.58 14.30 29.68
C PHE A 78 -7.42 14.38 28.69
N LYS A 79 -7.04 13.23 28.12
CA LYS A 79 -6.17 13.19 26.94
C LYS A 79 -7.06 13.29 25.72
N ILE A 80 -7.15 14.48 25.13
CA ILE A 80 -7.88 14.71 23.89
C ILE A 80 -6.95 15.17 22.77
N VAL A 81 -7.30 14.80 21.54
CA VAL A 81 -6.58 15.23 20.35
C VAL A 81 -7.06 16.63 19.97
N PRO A 82 -6.15 17.59 19.68
CA PRO A 82 -6.51 18.88 19.10
C PRO A 82 -7.37 18.69 17.84
N PRO A 83 -8.35 19.57 17.57
CA PRO A 83 -8.44 20.96 18.02
C PRO A 83 -9.22 21.18 19.32
N PHE A 84 -9.84 20.14 19.87
CA PHE A 84 -10.59 20.22 21.11
C PHE A 84 -9.63 20.38 22.30
N MET A 85 -10.04 21.19 23.28
CA MET A 85 -9.25 21.46 24.47
C MET A 85 -9.88 20.77 25.68
N PRO A 86 -9.08 20.11 26.53
CA PRO A 86 -9.61 19.37 27.68
C PRO A 86 -10.26 20.31 28.70
N SER A 87 -9.64 21.47 28.94
CA SER A 87 -10.13 22.54 29.80
C SER A 87 -10.35 23.83 29.01
N GLY A 88 -11.46 24.51 29.29
CA GLY A 88 -11.80 25.79 28.67
C GLY A 88 -13.30 26.08 28.69
N PRO A 89 -13.71 27.32 28.38
CA PRO A 89 -15.12 27.72 28.35
C PRO A 89 -15.91 26.96 27.27
N PHE A 90 -15.25 26.62 26.16
CA PHE A 90 -15.85 25.91 25.03
C PHE A 90 -15.87 24.39 25.19
N SER A 91 -15.55 23.90 26.38
CA SER A 91 -15.31 22.48 26.60
C SER A 91 -16.57 21.70 27.01
N ASN A 92 -17.63 22.41 27.44
CA ASN A 92 -18.91 21.87 27.88
C ASN A 92 -20.09 22.34 26.99
N LEU A 93 -19.84 22.63 25.72
CA LEU A 93 -20.83 23.26 24.83
C LEU A 93 -22.09 22.41 24.62
N LEU A 94 -21.95 21.09 24.59
CA LEU A 94 -23.05 20.16 24.30
C LEU A 94 -23.56 19.43 25.54
N VAL A 95 -23.16 19.88 26.74
CA VAL A 95 -23.63 19.28 27.99
C VAL A 95 -25.10 19.64 28.21
N VAL A 96 -25.90 18.62 28.47
CA VAL A 96 -27.31 18.72 28.84
C VAL A 96 -27.39 18.55 30.36
N GLU A 97 -27.85 19.57 31.07
CA GLU A 97 -27.98 19.58 32.53
C GLU A 97 -29.40 19.24 33.01
N GLU A 98 -30.39 19.30 32.12
CA GLU A 98 -31.80 19.05 32.39
C GLU A 98 -32.26 17.70 31.82
N ASN A 99 -33.28 17.07 32.42
CA ASN A 99 -33.88 15.86 31.87
C ASN A 99 -34.74 16.22 30.64
N LEU A 100 -34.29 15.81 29.45
CA LEU A 100 -34.94 16.08 28.18
C LEU A 100 -35.53 14.81 27.54
N SER A 101 -35.82 13.78 28.33
CA SER A 101 -36.31 12.49 27.84
C SER A 101 -37.63 12.58 27.04
N GLN A 102 -38.49 13.55 27.35
CA GLN A 102 -39.77 13.78 26.67
C GLN A 102 -39.73 14.89 25.60
N TYR A 103 -38.54 15.39 25.25
CA TYR A 103 -38.43 16.49 24.31
C TYR A 103 -38.60 15.98 22.87
N GLU A 104 -39.71 16.36 22.22
CA GLU A 104 -39.91 16.11 20.80
C GLU A 104 -38.95 16.98 20.00
N THR A 105 -37.92 16.34 19.44
CA THR A 105 -36.90 16.98 18.61
C THR A 105 -36.72 16.19 17.33
N ASP A 106 -36.35 16.89 16.26
CA ASP A 106 -36.00 16.22 15.01
C ASP A 106 -34.71 15.40 15.18
N GLU A 107 -34.63 14.24 14.55
CA GLU A 107 -33.44 13.40 14.66
C GLU A 107 -32.20 13.94 13.91
N HIS A 108 -32.42 14.82 12.93
CA HIS A 108 -31.42 15.26 11.96
C HIS A 108 -31.07 16.74 12.13
N LEU A 109 -29.82 17.10 11.89
CA LEU A 109 -29.39 18.50 11.79
C LEU A 109 -30.18 19.24 10.71
N GLN A 110 -30.53 20.48 10.99
CA GLN A 110 -31.30 21.34 10.11
C GLN A 110 -30.42 22.40 9.45
N SER A 111 -30.85 22.93 8.30
CA SER A 111 -30.13 24.03 7.62
C SER A 111 -30.05 25.31 8.46
N THR A 112 -30.97 25.49 9.41
CA THR A 112 -31.00 26.60 10.36
C THR A 112 -29.78 26.59 11.30
N ASP A 113 -29.20 25.42 11.56
CA ASP A 113 -28.04 25.23 12.44
C ASP A 113 -26.77 25.90 11.89
N PHE A 114 -26.70 26.21 10.59
CA PHE A 114 -25.60 26.96 9.99
C PHE A 114 -25.70 28.48 10.22
N VAL A 115 -26.88 28.98 10.54
CA VAL A 115 -27.16 30.42 10.65
C VAL A 115 -27.27 30.86 12.11
N ILE A 116 -27.89 30.03 12.95
CA ILE A 116 -28.11 30.31 14.37
C ILE A 116 -26.80 30.14 15.15
N GLU A 117 -26.53 31.08 16.06
CA GLU A 117 -25.32 31.04 16.92
C GLU A 117 -25.61 30.55 18.34
N SER A 118 -26.84 30.72 18.84
CA SER A 118 -27.23 30.21 20.16
C SER A 118 -27.22 28.70 20.20
N ILE A 119 -26.75 28.14 21.32
CA ILE A 119 -26.75 26.69 21.55
C ILE A 119 -28.01 26.36 22.34
N ASP A 120 -29.01 25.85 21.63
CA ASP A 120 -30.27 25.42 22.23
C ASP A 120 -30.17 23.96 22.64
N ASN A 121 -30.97 23.54 23.62
CA ASN A 121 -31.00 22.15 24.09
C ASN A 121 -31.36 21.15 22.98
N ASP A 122 -32.27 21.55 22.08
CA ASP A 122 -32.62 20.81 20.87
C ASP A 122 -31.38 20.53 20.00
N PHE A 123 -30.56 21.56 19.73
CA PHE A 123 -29.31 21.37 18.99
C PHE A 123 -28.32 20.45 19.68
N LYS A 124 -28.22 20.50 21.02
CA LYS A 124 -27.32 19.62 21.78
C LYS A 124 -27.70 18.15 21.57
N ILE A 125 -28.99 17.83 21.65
CA ILE A 125 -29.52 16.48 21.41
C ILE A 125 -29.24 16.05 19.97
N ARG A 126 -29.57 16.88 18.99
CA ARG A 126 -29.37 16.56 17.57
C ARG A 126 -27.90 16.36 17.21
N ALA A 127 -27.02 17.24 17.68
CA ALA A 127 -25.58 17.14 17.43
C ALA A 127 -25.00 15.86 18.02
N LEU A 128 -25.40 15.49 19.24
CA LEU A 128 -24.99 14.24 19.87
C LEU A 128 -25.52 13.04 19.07
N ASN A 129 -26.82 13.02 18.74
CA ASN A 129 -27.43 11.92 17.98
C ASN A 129 -26.75 11.68 16.63
N VAL A 130 -26.51 12.74 15.86
CA VAL A 130 -25.80 12.65 14.59
C VAL A 130 -24.37 12.17 14.80
N SER A 131 -23.67 12.65 15.84
CA SER A 131 -22.31 12.17 16.13
C SER A 131 -22.27 10.68 16.45
N LEU A 132 -23.27 10.13 17.17
CA LEU A 132 -23.37 8.71 17.48
C LEU A 132 -23.67 7.88 16.22
N LYS A 133 -24.60 8.33 15.37
CA LYS A 133 -24.91 7.70 14.08
C LYS A 133 -23.65 7.62 13.20
N LEU A 134 -22.96 8.75 13.03
CA LEU A 134 -21.73 8.81 12.21
C LEU A 134 -20.58 8.01 12.80
N ALA A 135 -20.42 8.01 14.13
CA ALA A 135 -19.39 7.20 14.78
C ALA A 135 -19.65 5.70 14.54
N ASN A 136 -20.91 5.26 14.58
CA ASN A 136 -21.28 3.88 14.29
C ASN A 136 -20.99 3.52 12.82
N ASP A 137 -21.31 4.41 11.88
CA ASP A 137 -21.01 4.21 10.46
C ASP A 137 -19.50 4.13 10.19
N VAL A 138 -18.70 5.00 10.83
CA VAL A 138 -17.23 4.96 10.77
C VAL A 138 -16.71 3.62 11.27
N LEU A 139 -17.17 3.16 12.44
CA LEU A 139 -16.72 1.90 13.01
C LEU A 139 -17.10 0.71 12.12
N ARG A 140 -18.28 0.76 11.50
CA ARG A 140 -18.74 -0.25 10.54
C ARG A 140 -17.87 -0.28 9.28
N GLU A 141 -17.52 0.86 8.72
CA GLU A 141 -16.60 0.94 7.57
C GLU A 141 -15.20 0.42 7.92
N LEU A 142 -14.76 0.66 9.15
CA LEU A 142 -13.43 0.27 9.59
C LEU A 142 -13.33 -1.17 10.08
N GLN A 143 -14.41 -1.96 10.13
CA GLN A 143 -14.42 -3.33 10.66
C GLN A 143 -13.32 -4.23 10.07
N ASP A 144 -12.92 -4.02 8.81
CA ASP A 144 -11.88 -4.81 8.15
C ASP A 144 -10.47 -4.51 8.71
N ASN A 145 -10.24 -3.31 9.25
CA ASN A 145 -8.92 -2.90 9.72
C ASN A 145 -8.48 -3.70 10.96
N VAL A 146 -7.16 -3.88 11.09
CA VAL A 146 -6.57 -4.64 12.22
C VAL A 146 -6.55 -3.81 13.50
N GLY A 147 -6.44 -2.48 13.39
CA GLY A 147 -6.28 -1.56 14.53
C GLY A 147 -7.56 -0.93 15.09
N VAL A 148 -8.75 -1.45 14.75
CA VAL A 148 -10.03 -0.83 15.13
C VAL A 148 -10.22 -0.79 16.64
N CYS A 149 -9.73 -1.79 17.37
CA CYS A 149 -9.82 -1.87 18.83
C CYS A 149 -9.32 -0.58 19.50
N TYR A 150 -8.16 -0.06 19.06
CA TYR A 150 -7.56 1.17 19.59
C TYR A 150 -8.31 2.44 19.20
N LEU A 151 -9.04 2.40 18.09
CA LEU A 151 -9.85 3.53 17.62
C LEU A 151 -11.20 3.59 18.32
N ALA A 152 -11.76 2.44 18.69
CA ALA A 152 -13.03 2.31 19.39
C ALA A 152 -12.91 2.53 20.91
N GLU A 153 -11.78 2.15 21.52
CA GLU A 153 -11.55 2.27 22.97
C GLU A 153 -11.82 3.69 23.56
N PRO A 154 -11.40 4.80 22.92
CA PRO A 154 -11.69 6.14 23.43
C PRO A 154 -13.19 6.47 23.48
N TYR A 155 -14.00 5.92 22.56
CA TYR A 155 -15.44 6.15 22.55
C TYR A 155 -16.11 5.51 23.78
N SER A 156 -15.77 4.26 24.12
CA SER A 156 -16.28 3.59 25.33
C SER A 156 -16.09 4.46 26.58
N LYS A 157 -14.87 4.97 26.77
CA LYS A 157 -14.50 5.80 27.94
C LYS A 157 -15.28 7.10 28.08
N TYR A 158 -15.75 7.66 26.96
CA TYR A 158 -16.56 8.88 26.97
C TYR A 158 -18.05 8.58 27.09
N LEU A 159 -18.53 7.53 26.41
CA LEU A 159 -19.93 7.11 26.47
C LEU A 159 -20.32 6.69 27.89
N GLU A 160 -19.47 5.95 28.61
CA GLU A 160 -19.70 5.55 30.02
C GLU A 160 -19.94 6.74 30.98
N ARG A 161 -19.52 7.95 30.59
CA ARG A 161 -19.65 9.16 31.42
C ARG A 161 -20.88 9.99 31.10
N ILE A 162 -21.58 9.68 30.02
CA ILE A 162 -22.77 10.41 29.59
C ILE A 162 -23.98 9.71 30.21
N GLU A 163 -24.82 10.48 30.91
CA GLU A 163 -26.06 9.99 31.47
C GLU A 163 -27.14 9.94 30.38
N PHE A 164 -27.21 8.82 29.66
CA PHE A 164 -28.17 8.64 28.56
C PHE A 164 -29.64 8.60 28.99
N GLY A 165 -29.94 8.38 30.28
CA GLY A 165 -31.30 8.44 30.82
C GLY A 165 -31.95 9.83 30.71
N ASN A 166 -31.14 10.88 30.52
CA ASN A 166 -31.62 12.25 30.38
C ASN A 166 -31.98 12.60 28.92
N TYR A 167 -31.69 11.71 27.97
CA TYR A 167 -31.90 11.91 26.54
C TYR A 167 -33.13 11.14 26.02
N PRO A 168 -33.73 11.59 24.91
CA PRO A 168 -34.83 10.87 24.25
C PRO A 168 -34.45 9.46 23.77
N ASP A 169 -35.46 8.61 23.60
CA ASP A 169 -35.34 7.19 23.22
C ASP A 169 -34.49 6.98 21.96
N PHE A 170 -34.63 7.84 20.94
CA PHE A 170 -33.85 7.70 19.70
C PHE A 170 -32.34 7.84 19.90
N VAL A 171 -31.89 8.64 20.88
CA VAL A 171 -30.46 8.78 21.22
C VAL A 171 -29.98 7.52 21.92
N GLN A 172 -30.79 6.98 22.82
CA GLN A 172 -30.48 5.75 23.56
C GLN A 172 -30.35 4.57 22.61
N GLU A 173 -31.25 4.41 21.64
CA GLU A 173 -31.14 3.36 20.62
C GLU A 173 -29.84 3.46 19.80
N ASN A 174 -29.44 4.67 19.42
CA ASN A 174 -28.22 4.87 18.64
C ASN A 174 -26.95 4.71 19.48
N HIS A 175 -27.02 5.04 20.77
CA HIS A 175 -25.98 4.72 21.73
C HIS A 175 -25.79 3.20 21.87
N GLU A 176 -26.87 2.43 22.06
CA GLU A 176 -26.80 0.96 22.14
C GLU A 176 -26.23 0.34 20.86
N LYS A 177 -26.62 0.85 19.69
CA LYS A 177 -26.07 0.40 18.40
C LYS A 177 -24.56 0.65 18.33
N LEU A 178 -24.11 1.82 18.76
CA LEU A 178 -22.70 2.17 18.80
C LEU A 178 -21.92 1.32 19.80
N GLU A 179 -22.46 1.09 20.99
CA GLU A 179 -21.85 0.26 22.03
C GLU A 179 -21.64 -1.18 21.54
N LYS A 180 -22.65 -1.80 20.91
CA LYS A 180 -22.53 -3.12 20.28
C LYS A 180 -21.43 -3.16 19.21
N SER A 181 -21.31 -2.10 18.40
CA SER A 181 -20.23 -1.98 17.40
C SER A 181 -18.85 -1.82 18.03
N ILE A 182 -18.74 -1.13 19.17
CA ILE A 182 -17.50 -0.98 19.93
C ILE A 182 -17.10 -2.32 20.55
N GLU A 183 -18.03 -3.05 21.18
CA GLU A 183 -17.77 -4.37 21.74
C GLU A 183 -17.29 -5.37 20.66
N ALA A 184 -17.94 -5.36 19.49
CA ALA A 184 -17.52 -6.15 18.34
C ALA A 184 -16.11 -5.77 17.85
N ALA A 185 -15.75 -4.49 17.92
CA ALA A 185 -14.41 -4.03 17.56
C ALA A 185 -13.35 -4.42 18.59
N VAL A 186 -13.65 -4.35 19.89
CA VAL A 186 -12.71 -4.67 20.98
C VAL A 186 -12.44 -6.16 21.08
N THR A 187 -13.44 -7.01 20.81
CA THR A 187 -13.30 -8.47 20.84
C THR A 187 -12.46 -9.04 19.68
N LYS A 188 -12.20 -8.24 18.63
CA LYS A 188 -11.43 -8.69 17.47
C LYS A 188 -9.98 -9.00 17.85
N PRO A 189 -9.47 -10.22 17.57
CA PRO A 189 -8.10 -10.58 17.94
C PRO A 189 -7.08 -9.79 17.10
N LEU A 190 -6.10 -9.20 17.78
CA LEU A 190 -4.99 -8.50 17.14
C LEU A 190 -3.98 -9.49 16.58
N SER A 191 -3.74 -9.43 15.27
CA SER A 191 -2.64 -10.16 14.64
C SER A 191 -1.31 -9.46 14.92
N ARG A 192 -0.27 -10.22 15.22
CA ARG A 192 1.08 -9.66 15.38
C ARG A 192 1.58 -9.19 14.02
N LEU A 193 2.24 -8.04 13.98
CA LEU A 193 2.90 -7.55 12.78
C LEU A 193 4.05 -8.51 12.43
N VAL A 194 3.88 -9.27 11.36
CA VAL A 194 4.91 -10.14 10.80
C VAL A 194 5.43 -9.49 9.52
N PRO A 195 6.76 -9.34 9.34
CA PRO A 195 7.30 -8.85 8.09
C PRO A 195 6.85 -9.77 6.94
N PRO A 196 6.53 -9.22 5.76
CA PRO A 196 6.06 -10.03 4.64
C PRO A 196 7.11 -11.09 4.28
N GLU A 197 6.65 -12.31 4.04
CA GLU A 197 7.52 -13.41 3.62
C GLU A 197 8.22 -13.05 2.30
N LYS A 198 9.55 -13.06 2.32
CA LYS A 198 10.35 -12.81 1.12
C LYS A 198 10.32 -14.06 0.25
N LYS A 199 9.65 -13.98 -0.90
CA LYS A 199 9.73 -15.03 -1.91
C LYS A 199 11.21 -15.20 -2.33
N PRO A 200 11.77 -16.42 -2.32
CA PRO A 200 13.15 -16.64 -2.72
C PRO A 200 13.35 -16.21 -4.17
N LYS A 201 14.42 -15.48 -4.46
CA LYS A 201 14.77 -15.11 -5.83
C LYS A 201 15.05 -16.37 -6.64
N SER A 202 14.49 -16.48 -7.83
CA SER A 202 14.82 -17.57 -8.75
C SER A 202 16.32 -17.54 -9.08
N LEU A 203 16.89 -18.71 -9.34
CA LEU A 203 18.26 -18.82 -9.85
C LEU A 203 18.39 -18.03 -11.15
N ARG A 204 19.56 -17.44 -11.38
CA ARG A 204 19.86 -16.78 -12.65
C ARG A 204 19.91 -17.85 -13.73
N LEU A 205 19.01 -17.75 -14.70
CA LEU A 205 19.03 -18.57 -15.89
C LEU A 205 20.09 -18.01 -16.86
N TYR A 206 20.91 -18.88 -17.44
CA TYR A 206 21.86 -18.52 -18.48
C TYR A 206 21.35 -19.04 -19.81
N ASP A 207 21.45 -18.21 -20.84
CA ASP A 207 21.14 -18.65 -22.18
C ASP A 207 22.25 -19.60 -22.67
N PRO A 208 21.87 -20.79 -23.17
CA PRO A 208 22.85 -21.71 -23.71
C PRO A 208 23.47 -21.13 -24.98
N LEU A 209 24.80 -21.24 -25.11
CA LEU A 209 25.51 -20.83 -26.33
C LEU A 209 25.34 -21.90 -27.43
N ILE A 210 24.14 -21.98 -28.01
CA ILE A 210 23.84 -22.90 -29.11
C ILE A 210 24.32 -22.27 -30.42
N LYS A 211 25.06 -23.05 -31.21
CA LYS A 211 25.38 -22.70 -32.61
C LYS A 211 24.34 -23.36 -33.51
N THR A 212 23.76 -22.60 -34.42
CA THR A 212 22.77 -23.10 -35.39
C THR A 212 23.38 -24.14 -36.34
N GLU A 213 24.65 -23.98 -36.70
CA GLU A 213 25.37 -24.90 -37.57
C GLU A 213 26.52 -25.58 -36.81
N ILE A 214 26.45 -26.90 -36.69
CA ILE A 214 27.48 -27.73 -36.07
C ILE A 214 28.21 -28.47 -37.19
N HIS A 215 29.42 -28.03 -37.53
CA HIS A 215 30.32 -28.83 -38.37
C HIS A 215 31.05 -29.89 -37.52
N GLU A 216 31.15 -31.13 -38.03
CA GLU A 216 31.84 -32.25 -37.35
C GLU A 216 33.28 -31.92 -36.96
N LYS A 217 33.98 -31.15 -37.79
CA LYS A 217 35.34 -30.67 -37.50
C LYS A 217 35.27 -29.25 -36.98
N LYS A 218 35.37 -29.09 -35.65
CA LYS A 218 35.56 -27.79 -35.00
C LYS A 218 36.85 -27.14 -35.52
N ARG A 219 36.72 -26.10 -36.35
CA ARG A 219 37.84 -25.21 -36.65
C ARG A 219 38.03 -24.27 -35.44
N PRO A 220 39.24 -24.16 -34.87
CA PRO A 220 39.51 -23.18 -33.84
C PRO A 220 39.24 -21.76 -34.37
N LYS A 221 38.59 -20.91 -33.57
CA LYS A 221 38.37 -19.50 -33.92
C LYS A 221 39.72 -18.76 -33.82
N LEU A 222 40.50 -18.79 -34.88
CA LEU A 222 41.74 -18.02 -34.98
C LEU A 222 41.49 -16.74 -35.78
N SER A 223 42.35 -15.75 -35.58
CA SER A 223 42.36 -14.60 -36.50
C SER A 223 42.68 -15.09 -37.91
N LYS A 224 42.06 -14.49 -38.94
CA LYS A 224 42.22 -14.86 -40.36
C LYS A 224 43.70 -15.06 -40.76
N LYS A 225 44.60 -14.22 -40.24
CA LYS A 225 46.06 -14.33 -40.46
C LYS A 225 46.64 -15.64 -39.93
N LYS A 226 46.27 -16.04 -38.71
CA LYS A 226 46.75 -17.29 -38.08
C LYS A 226 46.13 -18.52 -38.74
N GLU A 227 44.87 -18.46 -39.17
CA GLU A 227 44.24 -19.54 -39.95
C GLU A 227 44.98 -19.77 -41.26
N MET A 228 45.23 -18.69 -42.01
CA MET A 228 45.94 -18.75 -43.28
C MET A 228 47.37 -19.28 -43.11
N GLN A 229 48.06 -18.86 -42.05
CA GLN A 229 49.40 -19.36 -41.72
C GLN A 229 49.38 -20.87 -41.44
N ALA A 230 48.41 -21.37 -40.66
CA ALA A 230 48.28 -22.80 -40.36
C ALA A 230 47.98 -23.62 -41.63
N ILE A 231 47.10 -23.10 -42.50
CA ILE A 231 46.80 -23.72 -43.81
C ILE A 231 48.07 -23.78 -44.67
N LEU A 232 48.83 -22.69 -44.73
CA LEU A 232 50.06 -22.62 -45.52
C LEU A 232 51.11 -23.58 -44.99
N GLN A 233 51.33 -23.63 -43.68
CA GLN A 233 52.25 -24.59 -43.07
C GLN A 233 51.86 -26.04 -43.36
N HIS A 234 50.56 -26.36 -43.30
CA HIS A 234 50.07 -27.68 -43.64
C HIS A 234 50.35 -28.02 -45.11
N LYS A 235 50.10 -27.08 -46.04
CA LYS A 235 50.43 -27.24 -47.46
C LYS A 235 51.93 -27.49 -47.66
N ILE A 236 52.79 -26.65 -47.08
CA ILE A 236 54.25 -26.81 -47.16
C ILE A 236 54.67 -28.20 -46.68
N LYS A 237 54.18 -28.65 -45.52
CA LYS A 237 54.49 -29.99 -44.99
C LYS A 237 54.00 -31.13 -45.88
N ARG A 238 52.87 -30.96 -46.56
CA ARG A 238 52.32 -31.97 -47.47
C ARG A 238 53.18 -32.06 -48.74
N GLU A 239 53.49 -30.92 -49.34
CA GLU A 239 54.32 -30.85 -50.55
C GLU A 239 55.74 -31.34 -50.29
N THR A 240 56.37 -30.93 -49.18
CA THR A 240 57.72 -31.40 -48.84
C THR A 240 57.75 -32.92 -48.64
N LYS A 241 56.75 -33.48 -47.94
CA LYS A 241 56.61 -34.95 -47.81
C LYS A 241 56.35 -35.65 -49.14
N GLY A 242 55.72 -34.99 -50.11
CA GLY A 242 55.52 -35.49 -51.47
C GLY A 242 56.85 -35.55 -52.22
N ALA A 243 57.54 -34.40 -52.31
CA ALA A 243 58.82 -34.27 -53.00
C ALA A 243 59.90 -35.22 -52.45
N VAL A 244 60.02 -35.34 -51.12
CA VAL A 244 60.97 -36.28 -50.51
C VAL A 244 60.63 -37.74 -50.89
N ARG A 245 59.35 -38.09 -51.01
CA ARG A 245 58.94 -39.44 -51.44
C ARG A 245 59.31 -39.70 -52.90
N GLU A 246 59.18 -38.72 -53.78
CA GLU A 246 59.58 -38.84 -55.19
C GLU A 246 61.09 -38.97 -55.35
N ILE A 247 61.87 -38.10 -54.69
CA ILE A 247 63.34 -38.18 -54.68
C ILE A 247 63.81 -39.57 -54.22
N ARG A 248 63.17 -40.14 -53.19
CA ARG A 248 63.50 -41.50 -52.72
C ARG A 248 63.19 -42.57 -53.77
N ARG A 249 62.08 -42.45 -54.52
CA ARG A 249 61.74 -43.37 -55.61
C ARG A 249 62.72 -43.25 -56.78
N ASP A 250 63.09 -42.03 -57.15
CA ASP A 250 64.04 -41.77 -58.23
C ASP A 250 65.44 -42.29 -57.89
N ASN A 251 65.91 -42.07 -56.65
CA ASN A 251 67.17 -42.62 -56.18
C ASN A 251 67.17 -44.17 -56.20
N ALA A 252 66.06 -44.79 -55.80
CA ALA A 252 65.90 -46.24 -55.87
C ALA A 252 65.85 -46.76 -57.32
N PHE A 253 65.30 -45.96 -58.24
CA PHE A 253 65.30 -46.29 -59.66
C PHE A 253 66.69 -46.17 -60.29
N LEU A 254 67.40 -45.06 -60.03
CA LEU A 254 68.76 -44.82 -60.50
C LEU A 254 69.75 -45.85 -59.94
N SER A 255 69.60 -46.27 -58.68
CA SER A 255 70.45 -47.31 -58.10
C SER A 255 70.25 -48.66 -58.81
N LYS A 256 69.00 -49.05 -59.08
CA LYS A 256 68.69 -50.25 -59.88
C LYS A 256 69.29 -50.18 -61.29
N LEU A 257 69.19 -49.02 -61.96
CA LEU A 257 69.80 -48.82 -63.28
C LEU A 257 71.33 -48.93 -63.24
N LYS A 258 71.99 -48.31 -62.24
CA LYS A 258 73.44 -48.41 -62.05
C LYS A 258 73.88 -49.86 -61.84
N ILE A 259 73.16 -50.62 -61.01
CA ILE A 259 73.44 -52.05 -60.78
C ILE A 259 73.28 -52.84 -62.08
N LYS A 260 72.18 -52.65 -62.83
CA LYS A 260 71.98 -53.30 -64.13
C LYS A 260 73.11 -53.02 -65.12
N ARG A 261 73.51 -51.74 -65.26
CA ARG A 261 74.63 -51.35 -66.14
C ARG A 261 75.94 -52.00 -65.72
N LYS A 262 76.21 -52.10 -64.41
CA LYS A 262 77.42 -52.74 -63.89
C LYS A 262 77.45 -54.25 -64.18
N ILE A 263 76.33 -54.94 -63.96
CA ILE A 263 76.21 -56.37 -64.30
C ILE A 263 76.44 -56.58 -65.80
N GLN A 264 75.86 -55.72 -66.65
CA GLN A 264 76.06 -55.81 -68.10
C GLN A 264 77.53 -55.58 -68.49
N SER A 265 78.19 -54.55 -67.95
CA SER A 265 79.62 -54.34 -68.22
C SER A 265 80.52 -55.46 -67.70
N ASP A 266 80.13 -56.11 -66.61
CA ASP A 266 80.85 -57.26 -66.05
C ASP A 266 80.64 -58.52 -66.92
N MET A 267 79.53 -58.64 -67.66
CA MET A 267 79.29 -59.73 -68.63
C MET A 267 80.02 -59.53 -69.97
N GLU A 268 80.31 -58.28 -70.35
CA GLU A 268 80.99 -57.91 -71.59
C GLU A 268 82.54 -57.97 -71.48
N ARG A 269 83.09 -58.11 -70.26
CA ARG A 269 84.52 -58.30 -69.98
C ARG A 269 84.90 -59.76 -69.91
#